data_AF-A0A8S3UNY5-F1
#
_entry.id   AF-A0A8S3UNY5-F1
#
_cell.length_a   1.000
_cell.length_b   1.000
_cell.length_c   1.000
_cell.angle_alpha   90.00
_cell.angle_beta   90.00
_cell.angle_gamma   90.00
#
_symmetry.space_group_name_H-M   'P 1'
#
loop_
_entity.id
_entity.type
_entity.pdbx_description
1 polymer ?
#
loop_
_entity_poly.entity_id
_entity_poly.type
_entity_poly.pdbx_seq_one_letter_code
_entity_poly.pdbx_strand_id
1 'polypeptide(L)'
;MSEALEAQLDILQNENAFLKKYFALRQKCEQIQQANEKVVNRIQHVKKMIKRYKRERRYLANRLDDYGDNYRDVQVPVMWEEDKLLGATEPCSSFEDVEKEISSPMSSTDRTAKKSKADTNAPKKPANAFLLFCTQQRSSVQEEYYKDKHEEISNHEMTKRLAQKWNGLTPEQKKVYYDMYEHEKERYDKEVKEYHERNSKSQGNVTQEVQSMMGKEAQSAVDALMMDT
;
A
#
# COMPACT_ATOMS: atom_id res chain seq x y z
N MET A 1 49.66 -22.98 2.72
CA MET A 1 49.69 -21.72 3.50
C MET A 1 48.66 -20.73 2.97
N SER A 2 48.57 -20.44 1.66
CA SER A 2 47.55 -19.50 1.15
C SER A 2 46.11 -20.02 1.24
N GLU A 3 45.87 -21.30 0.94
CA GLU A 3 44.54 -21.90 0.91
C GLU A 3 43.86 -21.94 2.30
N ALA A 4 44.65 -22.12 3.36
CA ALA A 4 44.16 -22.05 4.74
C ALA A 4 43.81 -20.62 5.18
N LEU A 5 44.55 -19.62 4.67
CA LEU A 5 44.27 -18.21 4.93
C LEU A 5 43.01 -17.76 4.19
N GLU A 6 42.79 -18.25 2.97
CA GLU A 6 41.62 -17.97 2.14
C GLU A 6 40.34 -18.56 2.77
N ALA A 7 40.40 -19.81 3.28
CA ALA A 7 39.30 -20.41 4.03
C ALA A 7 38.95 -19.65 5.33
N GLN A 8 39.95 -19.14 6.05
CA GLN A 8 39.72 -18.27 7.22
C GLN A 8 39.04 -16.95 6.83
N LEU A 9 39.39 -16.39 5.68
CA LEU A 9 38.83 -15.14 5.18
C LEU A 9 37.34 -15.31 4.81
N ASP A 10 36.98 -16.43 4.19
CA ASP A 10 35.58 -16.80 3.88
C ASP A 10 34.73 -17.00 5.14
N ILE A 11 35.28 -17.64 6.18
CA ILE A 11 34.59 -17.81 7.47
C ILE A 11 34.29 -16.44 8.10
N LEU A 12 35.28 -15.56 8.14
CA LEU A 12 35.12 -14.20 8.67
C LEU A 12 34.14 -13.36 7.84
N GLN A 13 34.12 -13.52 6.52
CA GLN A 13 33.14 -12.85 5.66
C GLN A 13 31.71 -13.34 5.94
N ASN A 14 31.53 -14.65 6.11
CA ASN A 14 30.25 -15.24 6.47
C ASN A 14 29.76 -14.76 7.84
N GLU A 15 30.62 -14.77 8.86
CA GLU A 15 30.31 -14.23 10.19
C GLU A 15 29.89 -12.75 10.13
N ASN A 16 30.60 -11.94 9.34
CA ASN A 16 30.23 -10.54 9.10
C ASN A 16 28.87 -10.40 8.40
N ALA A 17 28.54 -11.30 7.47
CA ALA A 17 27.22 -11.33 6.82
C ALA A 17 26.10 -11.70 7.81
N PHE A 18 26.34 -12.64 8.72
CA PHE A 18 25.41 -12.99 9.79
C PHE A 18 25.21 -11.83 10.77
N LEU A 19 26.29 -11.16 11.19
CA LEU A 19 26.23 -9.97 12.04
C LEU A 19 25.38 -8.87 11.39
N LYS A 20 25.59 -8.58 10.10
CA LYS A 20 24.78 -7.59 9.36
C LYS A 20 23.30 -7.95 9.35
N LYS A 21 22.96 -9.23 9.08
CA LYS A 21 21.58 -9.72 9.10
C LYS A 21 20.97 -9.61 10.51
N TYR A 22 21.73 -9.97 11.55
CA TYR A 22 21.30 -9.86 12.94
C TYR A 22 20.99 -8.41 13.33
N PHE A 23 21.88 -7.46 13.04
CA PHE A 23 21.64 -6.04 13.32
C PHE A 23 20.45 -5.48 12.55
N ALA A 24 20.28 -5.85 11.28
CA ALA A 24 19.13 -5.46 10.48
C ALA A 24 17.81 -6.02 11.07
N LEU A 25 17.82 -7.27 11.54
CA LEU A 25 16.65 -7.89 12.20
C LEU A 25 16.34 -7.18 13.53
N ARG A 26 17.36 -6.91 14.35
CA ARG A 26 17.21 -6.18 15.61
C ARG A 26 16.60 -4.79 15.38
N GLN A 27 17.10 -4.06 14.39
CA GLN A 27 16.56 -2.75 14.03
C GLN A 27 15.09 -2.82 13.59
N LYS A 28 14.73 -3.84 12.80
CA LYS A 28 13.32 -4.07 12.41
C LYS A 28 12.43 -4.37 13.62
N CYS A 29 12.87 -5.23 14.54
CA CYS A 29 12.12 -5.53 15.76
C CYS A 29 11.91 -4.26 16.61
N GLU A 30 12.93 -3.41 16.72
CA GLU A 30 12.85 -2.14 17.44
C GLU A 30 11.87 -1.16 16.79
N GLN A 31 11.88 -1.05 15.45
CA GLN A 31 10.90 -0.24 14.72
C GLN A 31 9.46 -0.72 14.95
N ILE A 32 9.24 -2.05 14.89
CA ILE A 32 7.92 -2.64 15.16
C ILE A 32 7.48 -2.33 16.59
N GLN A 33 8.38 -2.44 17.56
CA GLN A 33 8.09 -2.13 18.95
C GLN A 33 7.66 -0.67 19.13
N GLN A 34 8.40 0.27 18.54
CA GLN A 34 8.06 1.71 18.58
C GLN A 34 6.71 2.01 17.90
N ALA A 35 6.40 1.32 16.79
CA ALA A 35 5.12 1.47 16.11
C ALA A 35 3.97 0.94 16.97
N ASN A 36 4.14 -0.22 17.60
CA ASN A 36 3.16 -0.81 18.51
C ASN A 36 2.89 0.11 19.71
N GLU A 37 3.93 0.70 20.29
CA GLU A 37 3.80 1.64 21.40
C GLU A 37 2.93 2.86 21.01
N LYS A 38 3.15 3.43 19.82
CA LYS A 38 2.32 4.54 19.30
C LYS A 38 0.85 4.14 19.16
N VAL A 39 0.58 2.95 18.63
CA VAL A 39 -0.79 2.42 18.49
C VAL A 39 -1.44 2.23 19.85
N VAL A 40 -0.72 1.65 20.81
CA VAL A 40 -1.21 1.47 22.20
C VAL A 40 -1.57 2.82 22.83
N ASN A 41 -0.71 3.83 22.69
CA ASN A 41 -0.97 5.18 23.20
C ASN A 41 -2.23 5.79 22.57
N ARG A 42 -2.44 5.61 21.27
CA ARG A 42 -3.65 6.07 20.58
C ARG A 42 -4.90 5.35 21.08
N ILE A 43 -4.84 4.04 21.27
CA ILE A 43 -5.94 3.24 21.85
C ILE A 43 -6.27 3.74 23.25
N GLN A 44 -5.27 4.02 24.08
CA GLN A 44 -5.50 4.55 25.43
C GLN A 44 -6.18 5.92 25.40
N HIS A 45 -5.78 6.80 24.47
CA HIS A 45 -6.42 8.10 24.28
C HIS A 45 -7.90 7.96 23.90
N VAL A 46 -8.20 7.12 22.90
CA VAL A 46 -9.58 6.84 22.49
C VAL A 46 -10.39 6.25 23.64
N LYS A 47 -9.83 5.30 24.41
CA LYS A 47 -10.47 4.74 25.61
C LYS A 47 -10.80 5.82 26.64
N LYS A 48 -9.92 6.81 26.85
CA LYS A 48 -10.18 7.95 27.74
C LYS A 48 -11.33 8.82 27.22
N MET A 49 -11.35 9.13 25.92
CA MET A 49 -12.45 9.88 25.30
C MET A 49 -13.78 9.15 25.46
N ILE A 50 -13.85 7.86 25.10
CA ILE A 50 -15.06 7.05 25.25
C ILE A 50 -15.55 7.00 26.70
N LYS A 51 -14.63 6.86 27.67
CA LYS A 51 -15.00 6.90 29.10
C LYS A 51 -15.60 8.24 29.50
N ARG A 52 -15.06 9.35 29.00
CA ARG A 52 -15.60 10.71 29.22
C ARG A 52 -16.99 10.85 28.59
N TYR A 53 -17.16 10.50 27.31
CA TYR A 53 -18.46 10.54 26.63
C TYR A 53 -19.51 9.68 27.34
N LYS A 54 -19.15 8.47 27.78
CA LYS A 54 -20.07 7.61 28.55
C LYS A 54 -20.47 8.24 29.88
N ARG A 55 -19.59 9.00 30.53
CA ARG A 55 -19.91 9.72 31.77
C ARG A 55 -20.85 10.89 31.49
N GLU A 56 -20.55 11.70 30.50
CA GLU A 56 -21.39 12.84 30.08
C GLU A 56 -22.78 12.36 29.66
N ARG A 57 -22.86 11.29 28.86
CA ARG A 57 -24.13 10.67 28.46
C ARG A 57 -24.94 10.19 29.66
N ARG A 58 -24.32 9.52 30.64
CA ARG A 58 -25.01 9.09 31.86
C ARG A 58 -25.51 10.27 32.69
N TYR A 59 -24.69 11.33 32.79
CA TYR A 59 -25.09 12.54 33.51
C TYR A 59 -26.33 13.18 32.87
N LEU A 60 -26.33 13.34 31.55
CA LEU A 60 -27.48 13.88 30.82
C LEU A 60 -28.71 12.98 30.93
N ALA A 61 -28.54 11.66 30.76
CA ALA A 61 -29.63 10.70 30.90
C ALA A 61 -30.28 10.77 32.28
N ASN A 62 -29.49 10.75 33.36
CA ASN A 62 -30.03 10.85 34.73
C ASN A 62 -30.76 12.18 34.94
N ARG A 63 -30.21 13.29 34.43
CA ARG A 63 -30.83 14.61 34.56
C ARG A 63 -32.14 14.72 33.78
N LEU A 64 -32.24 14.08 32.61
CA LEU A 64 -33.47 14.03 31.82
C LEU A 64 -34.52 13.11 32.48
N ASP A 65 -34.09 12.00 33.09
CA ASP A 65 -34.96 11.14 33.90
C ASP A 65 -35.55 11.92 35.09
N ASP A 66 -34.79 12.80 35.75
CA ASP A 66 -35.28 13.67 36.83
C ASP A 66 -36.37 14.66 36.37
N TYR A 67 -36.30 15.11 35.11
CA TYR A 67 -37.32 15.97 34.51
C TYR A 67 -38.54 15.18 33.99
N GLY A 68 -38.51 13.85 34.03
CA GLY A 68 -39.58 12.98 33.53
C GLY A 68 -39.73 12.98 32.01
N ASP A 69 -38.67 13.35 31.28
CA ASP A 69 -38.69 13.43 29.82
C ASP A 69 -38.56 12.02 29.19
N ASN A 70 -39.40 11.70 28.21
CA ASN A 70 -39.41 10.37 27.58
C ASN A 70 -38.42 10.26 26.40
N TYR A 71 -37.19 10.76 26.58
CA TYR A 71 -36.16 10.75 25.55
C TYR A 71 -35.73 9.33 25.11
N ARG A 72 -36.12 8.28 25.86
CA ARG A 72 -35.80 6.88 25.55
C ARG A 72 -36.72 6.31 24.46
N ASP A 73 -37.96 6.78 24.38
CA ASP A 73 -38.96 6.30 23.43
C ASP A 73 -39.14 7.24 22.22
N VAL A 74 -38.51 8.43 22.24
CA VAL A 74 -38.52 9.35 21.10
C VAL A 74 -37.82 8.69 19.90
N GLN A 75 -38.60 8.40 18.86
CA GLN A 75 -38.05 8.03 17.56
C GLN A 75 -37.29 9.22 17.01
N VAL A 76 -35.96 9.13 17.02
CA VAL A 76 -35.09 10.12 16.39
C VAL A 76 -35.46 10.16 14.89
N PRO A 77 -35.85 11.33 14.34
CA PRO A 77 -36.16 11.45 12.92
C PRO A 77 -35.00 10.94 12.06
N VAL A 78 -35.34 10.12 11.05
CA VAL A 78 -34.45 9.35 10.15
C VAL A 78 -33.35 10.17 9.45
N MET A 79 -33.37 11.50 9.55
CA MET A 79 -32.41 12.39 8.88
C MET A 79 -30.95 12.29 9.38
N TRP A 80 -30.66 11.59 10.48
CA TRP A 80 -29.29 11.37 10.95
C TRP A 80 -28.79 9.92 10.79
N GLU A 81 -29.43 9.13 9.91
CA GLU A 81 -28.94 7.80 9.53
C GLU A 81 -27.79 7.86 8.49
N GLU A 82 -26.68 8.52 8.81
CA GLU A 82 -25.39 8.18 8.16
C GLU A 82 -24.80 6.88 8.76
N ASP A 83 -25.22 6.50 9.98
CA ASP A 83 -24.73 5.30 10.68
C ASP A 83 -25.44 3.99 10.28
N LYS A 84 -26.64 4.04 9.68
CA LYS A 84 -27.41 2.82 9.35
C LYS A 84 -26.96 2.17 8.03
N LEU A 85 -26.29 2.90 7.16
CA LEU A 85 -25.64 2.37 5.96
C LEU A 85 -24.37 1.55 6.26
N LEU A 86 -23.80 1.69 7.46
CA LEU A 86 -22.64 0.90 7.90
C LEU A 86 -23.02 -0.39 8.64
N GLY A 87 -24.27 -0.52 9.11
CA GLY A 87 -24.73 -1.66 9.92
C GLY A 87 -25.55 -2.72 9.18
N ALA A 88 -25.87 -2.52 7.89
CA ALA A 88 -26.67 -3.45 7.09
C ALA A 88 -25.80 -4.36 6.19
N THR A 89 -24.67 -4.86 6.71
CA THR A 89 -24.14 -6.14 6.23
C THR A 89 -24.87 -7.23 6.99
N GLU A 90 -25.71 -8.00 6.32
CA GLU A 90 -26.22 -9.25 6.87
C GLU A 90 -25.06 -10.11 7.41
N PRO A 91 -25.25 -10.85 8.51
CA PRO A 91 -24.26 -11.82 8.95
C PRO A 91 -24.15 -12.89 7.86
N CYS A 92 -23.01 -12.93 7.17
CA CYS A 92 -22.69 -14.00 6.23
C CYS A 92 -22.67 -15.33 7.00
N SER A 93 -23.74 -16.11 6.88
CA SER A 93 -23.81 -17.49 7.37
C SER A 93 -23.02 -18.39 6.42
N SER A 94 -21.71 -18.43 6.58
CA SER A 94 -20.81 -19.52 6.13
C SER A 94 -19.37 -19.15 6.50
N PHE A 95 -19.09 -19.17 7.80
CA PHE A 95 -17.74 -19.09 8.34
C PHE A 95 -17.40 -20.47 8.95
N GLU A 96 -17.13 -21.46 8.10
CA GLU A 96 -16.38 -22.66 8.52
C GLU A 96 -15.24 -23.08 7.57
N ASP A 97 -15.02 -22.45 6.39
CA ASP A 97 -13.97 -22.91 5.45
C ASP A 97 -13.07 -21.81 4.85
N VAL A 98 -12.62 -20.82 5.65
CA VAL A 98 -11.63 -19.83 5.15
C VAL A 98 -10.58 -19.48 6.22
N GLU A 99 -9.91 -20.47 6.80
CA GLU A 99 -8.73 -20.23 7.66
C GLU A 99 -7.38 -20.48 6.96
N LYS A 100 -7.35 -20.81 5.66
CA LYS A 100 -6.09 -21.28 5.03
C LYS A 100 -5.36 -20.33 4.06
N GLU A 101 -5.86 -19.13 3.74
CA GLU A 101 -5.22 -18.29 2.70
C GLU A 101 -5.16 -16.79 3.05
N ILE A 102 -4.70 -16.43 4.25
CA ILE A 102 -4.25 -15.05 4.52
C ILE A 102 -2.90 -15.07 5.23
N SER A 103 -1.90 -15.57 4.51
CA SER A 103 -0.49 -15.30 4.79
C SER A 103 0.05 -14.27 3.79
N SER A 104 -0.21 -12.99 4.03
CA SER A 104 0.62 -11.90 3.46
C SER A 104 0.42 -10.58 4.22
N PRO A 105 1.51 -9.91 4.66
CA PRO A 105 1.42 -8.73 5.51
C PRO A 105 1.11 -7.49 4.68
N MET A 106 -0.04 -6.86 4.94
CA MET A 106 -0.35 -5.53 4.42
C MET A 106 0.50 -4.47 5.16
N SER A 107 1.49 -3.91 4.47
CA SER A 107 2.20 -2.71 4.88
C SER A 107 1.28 -1.49 4.78
N SER A 108 0.77 -1.02 5.93
CA SER A 108 0.17 0.30 6.07
C SER A 108 1.27 1.33 6.25
N THR A 109 1.71 1.97 5.16
CA THR A 109 2.50 3.20 5.23
C THR A 109 1.63 4.40 4.89
N ASP A 110 1.65 5.31 5.85
CA ASP A 110 1.14 6.66 5.91
C ASP A 110 1.32 7.44 4.58
N ARG A 111 0.21 7.81 3.93
CA ARG A 111 0.22 8.55 2.66
C ARG A 111 0.11 10.06 2.90
N THR A 112 1.13 10.62 3.53
CA THR A 112 1.47 12.05 3.38
C THR A 112 2.99 12.21 3.27
N ALA A 113 3.56 11.66 2.20
CA ALA A 113 4.92 11.96 1.79
C ALA A 113 4.90 12.54 0.38
N LYS A 114 5.39 13.77 0.29
CA LYS A 114 5.81 14.53 -0.90
C LYS A 114 6.19 13.56 -2.04
N LYS A 115 5.45 13.56 -3.15
CA LYS A 115 5.78 12.79 -4.36
C LYS A 115 7.20 13.20 -4.80
N SER A 116 8.22 12.45 -4.38
CA SER A 116 9.48 12.39 -5.11
C SER A 116 9.12 11.95 -6.52
N LYS A 117 9.79 12.56 -7.51
CA LYS A 117 9.57 12.23 -8.93
C LYS A 117 9.80 10.73 -9.08
N ALA A 118 8.72 9.96 -9.21
CA ALA A 118 8.81 8.53 -9.45
C ALA A 118 9.62 8.35 -10.74
N ASP A 119 10.62 7.47 -10.71
CA ASP A 119 11.45 7.19 -11.86
C ASP A 119 10.55 6.89 -13.06
N THR A 120 10.65 7.70 -14.12
CA THR A 120 9.80 7.60 -15.32
C THR A 120 9.86 6.21 -15.98
N ASN A 121 10.90 5.44 -15.68
CA ASN A 121 11.19 4.13 -16.26
C ASN A 121 10.70 2.94 -15.41
N ALA A 122 10.15 3.16 -14.21
CA ALA A 122 9.61 2.07 -13.41
C ALA A 122 8.28 1.58 -14.01
N PRO A 123 8.07 0.26 -14.18
CA PRO A 123 6.80 -0.27 -14.68
C PRO A 123 5.67 0.14 -13.72
N LYS A 124 4.51 0.50 -14.29
CA LYS A 124 3.33 0.91 -13.52
C LYS A 124 2.54 -0.30 -13.07
N LYS A 125 2.09 -0.31 -11.82
CA LYS A 125 1.27 -1.39 -11.26
C LYS A 125 0.01 -1.62 -12.12
N PRO A 126 -0.42 -2.87 -12.30
CA PRO A 126 -1.62 -3.21 -13.06
C PRO A 126 -2.86 -2.57 -12.40
N ALA A 127 -3.81 -2.15 -13.23
CA ALA A 127 -5.09 -1.62 -12.75
C ALA A 127 -5.92 -2.77 -12.14
N ASN A 128 -6.52 -2.56 -10.96
CA ASN A 128 -7.43 -3.52 -10.33
C ASN A 128 -8.60 -3.87 -11.28
N ALA A 129 -9.21 -5.06 -11.14
CA ALA A 129 -10.35 -5.54 -11.92
C ALA A 129 -11.47 -4.48 -12.09
N PHE A 130 -11.84 -3.79 -11.00
CA PHE A 130 -12.82 -2.70 -11.06
C PHE A 130 -12.35 -1.49 -11.91
N LEU A 131 -11.06 -1.17 -11.86
CA LEU A 131 -10.50 -0.06 -12.63
C LEU A 131 -10.35 -0.41 -14.12
N LEU A 132 -10.07 -1.68 -14.44
CA LEU A 132 -10.14 -2.20 -15.81
C LEU A 132 -11.57 -2.07 -16.36
N PHE A 133 -12.57 -2.50 -15.58
CA PHE A 133 -13.97 -2.31 -15.91
C PHE A 133 -14.33 -0.83 -16.13
N CYS A 134 -13.92 0.05 -15.20
CA CYS A 134 -14.14 1.48 -15.34
C CYS A 134 -13.55 2.03 -16.64
N THR A 135 -12.34 1.61 -17.00
CA THR A 135 -11.65 2.09 -18.20
C THR A 135 -12.39 1.68 -19.48
N GLN A 136 -12.86 0.43 -19.54
CA GLN A 136 -13.58 -0.08 -20.71
C GLN A 136 -14.99 0.50 -20.83
N GLN A 137 -15.70 0.63 -19.71
CA GLN A 137 -17.09 1.09 -19.71
C GLN A 137 -17.24 2.61 -19.67
N ARG A 138 -16.15 3.36 -19.44
CA ARG A 138 -16.18 4.82 -19.41
C ARG A 138 -16.80 5.41 -20.68
N SER A 139 -16.32 4.97 -21.84
CA SER A 139 -16.79 5.44 -23.14
C SER A 139 -18.26 5.09 -23.38
N SER A 140 -18.66 3.87 -23.00
CA SER A 140 -20.04 3.40 -23.12
C SER A 140 -21.00 4.23 -22.26
N VAL A 141 -20.67 4.44 -20.98
CA VAL A 141 -21.48 5.27 -20.06
C VAL A 141 -21.53 6.73 -20.50
N GLN A 142 -20.43 7.25 -21.05
CA GLN A 142 -20.38 8.61 -21.58
C GLN A 142 -21.28 8.77 -22.81
N GLU A 143 -21.28 7.80 -23.72
CA GLU A 143 -22.12 7.82 -24.92
C GLU A 143 -23.61 7.67 -24.57
N GLU A 144 -23.97 6.75 -23.67
CA GLU A 144 -25.33 6.60 -23.15
C GLU A 144 -25.84 7.90 -22.51
N TYR A 145 -24.99 8.57 -21.70
CA TYR A 145 -25.36 9.83 -21.05
C TYR A 145 -25.54 10.96 -22.07
N TYR A 146 -24.65 11.05 -23.06
CA TYR A 146 -24.73 12.06 -24.11
C TYR A 146 -25.98 11.86 -24.98
N LYS A 147 -26.41 10.61 -25.23
CA LYS A 147 -27.65 10.32 -25.97
C LYS A 147 -28.91 10.74 -25.20
N ASP A 148 -28.92 10.58 -23.88
CA ASP A 148 -30.08 10.89 -23.04
C ASP A 148 -30.20 12.40 -22.76
N LYS A 149 -29.07 13.05 -22.44
CA LYS A 149 -29.06 14.44 -21.95
C LYS A 149 -28.42 15.45 -22.90
N HIS A 150 -27.76 15.02 -23.98
CA HIS A 150 -26.98 15.88 -24.88
C HIS A 150 -25.91 16.74 -24.17
N GLU A 151 -25.48 16.31 -22.99
CA GLU A 151 -24.51 17.01 -22.14
C GLU A 151 -23.31 16.12 -21.83
N GLU A 152 -22.16 16.73 -21.58
CA GLU A 152 -20.99 16.00 -21.10
C GLU A 152 -21.19 15.57 -19.64
N ILE A 153 -20.96 14.28 -19.36
CA ILE A 153 -21.09 13.74 -18.01
C ILE A 153 -19.95 14.22 -17.11
N SER A 154 -20.29 14.76 -15.93
CA SER A 154 -19.29 15.10 -14.91
C SER A 154 -18.56 13.86 -14.42
N ASN A 155 -17.24 13.97 -14.17
CA ASN A 155 -16.40 12.87 -13.68
C ASN A 155 -16.94 12.21 -12.39
N HIS A 156 -17.56 13.00 -11.52
CA HIS A 156 -18.17 12.49 -10.29
C HIS A 156 -19.37 11.57 -10.59
N GLU A 157 -20.28 12.04 -11.46
CA GLU A 157 -21.48 11.30 -11.86
C GLU A 157 -21.12 10.04 -12.66
N MET A 158 -20.10 10.13 -13.51
CA MET A 158 -19.54 9.00 -14.26
C MET A 158 -19.02 7.91 -13.31
N THR A 159 -18.26 8.28 -12.29
CA THR A 159 -17.74 7.34 -11.29
C THR A 159 -18.87 6.66 -10.52
N LYS A 160 -19.91 7.42 -10.17
CA LYS A 160 -21.10 6.89 -9.47
C LYS A 160 -21.85 5.85 -10.31
N ARG A 161 -22.09 6.14 -11.60
CA ARG A 161 -22.76 5.19 -12.51
C ARG A 161 -21.92 3.94 -12.79
N LEU A 162 -20.61 4.08 -12.93
CA LEU A 162 -19.72 2.91 -13.10
C LEU A 162 -19.73 2.01 -11.86
N ALA A 163 -19.72 2.59 -10.65
CA ALA A 163 -19.83 1.83 -9.41
C ALA A 163 -21.17 1.07 -9.32
N GLN A 164 -22.28 1.73 -9.70
CA GLN A 164 -23.60 1.07 -9.76
C GLN A 164 -23.63 -0.08 -10.76
N LYS A 165 -23.12 0.13 -11.99
CA LYS A 165 -23.04 -0.94 -13.00
C LYS A 165 -22.19 -2.11 -12.50
N TRP A 166 -21.04 -1.85 -11.87
CA TRP A 166 -20.19 -2.90 -11.31
C TRP A 166 -20.87 -3.72 -10.21
N ASN A 167 -21.59 -3.06 -9.31
CA ASN A 167 -22.32 -3.76 -8.24
C ASN A 167 -23.43 -4.66 -8.79
N GLY A 168 -24.05 -4.27 -9.92
CA GLY A 168 -25.08 -5.05 -10.61
C GLY A 168 -24.56 -6.19 -11.50
N LEU A 169 -23.25 -6.29 -11.76
CA LEU A 169 -22.69 -7.40 -12.55
C LEU A 169 -22.74 -8.73 -11.78
N THR A 170 -23.01 -9.81 -12.51
CA THR A 170 -22.96 -11.18 -11.98
C THR A 170 -21.52 -11.59 -11.63
N PRO A 171 -21.32 -12.57 -10.73
CA PRO A 171 -19.99 -13.06 -10.42
C PRO A 171 -19.24 -13.58 -11.66
N GLU A 172 -19.94 -14.14 -12.64
CA GLU A 172 -19.36 -14.61 -13.90
C GLU A 172 -18.81 -13.46 -14.75
N GLN A 173 -19.55 -12.36 -14.86
CA GLN A 173 -19.10 -11.17 -15.58
C GLN A 173 -17.92 -10.51 -14.87
N LYS A 174 -17.94 -10.47 -13.54
CA LYS A 174 -16.81 -9.99 -12.73
C LYS A 174 -15.58 -10.89 -12.91
N LYS A 175 -15.77 -12.20 -13.02
CA LYS A 175 -14.69 -13.18 -13.21
C LYS A 175 -13.83 -12.85 -14.43
N VAL A 176 -14.44 -12.48 -15.57
CA VAL A 176 -13.69 -12.04 -16.76
C VAL A 176 -12.71 -10.91 -16.44
N TYR A 177 -13.12 -9.94 -15.62
CA TYR A 177 -12.25 -8.83 -15.20
C TYR A 177 -11.17 -9.25 -14.19
N TYR A 178 -11.44 -10.25 -13.35
CA TYR A 178 -10.44 -10.83 -12.47
C TYR A 178 -9.39 -11.63 -13.25
N ASP A 179 -9.81 -12.42 -14.24
CA ASP A 179 -8.91 -13.19 -15.12
C ASP A 179 -8.02 -12.22 -15.94
N MET A 180 -8.60 -11.13 -16.45
CA MET A 180 -7.84 -10.06 -17.12
C MET A 180 -6.84 -9.38 -16.18
N TYR A 181 -7.21 -9.15 -14.91
CA TYR A 181 -6.32 -8.59 -13.91
C TYR A 181 -5.15 -9.54 -13.60
N GLU A 182 -5.42 -10.84 -13.49
CA GLU A 182 -4.38 -11.85 -13.24
C GLU A 182 -3.36 -11.89 -14.38
N HIS A 183 -3.83 -11.89 -15.64
CA HIS A 183 -2.95 -11.81 -16.79
C HIS A 183 -2.10 -10.52 -16.81
N GLU A 184 -2.72 -9.38 -16.49
CA GLU A 184 -2.02 -8.09 -16.42
C GLU A 184 -0.99 -8.06 -15.28
N LYS A 185 -1.30 -8.71 -14.15
CA LYS A 185 -0.41 -8.88 -13.02
C LYS A 185 0.79 -9.74 -13.38
N GLU A 186 0.59 -10.85 -14.08
CA GLU A 186 1.72 -11.68 -14.56
C GLU A 186 2.64 -10.92 -15.51
N ARG A 187 2.08 -10.09 -16.41
CA ARG A 187 2.87 -9.24 -17.30
C ARG A 187 3.70 -8.24 -16.51
N TYR A 188 3.08 -7.56 -15.54
CA TYR A 188 3.77 -6.62 -14.66
C TYR A 188 4.87 -7.30 -13.84
N ASP A 189 4.60 -8.50 -13.30
CA ASP A 189 5.59 -9.25 -12.52
C ASP A 189 6.81 -9.65 -13.39
N LYS A 190 6.63 -9.88 -14.70
CA LYS A 190 7.73 -10.06 -15.67
C LYS A 190 8.47 -8.76 -15.94
N GLU A 191 7.75 -7.68 -16.24
CA GLU A 191 8.34 -6.35 -16.52
C GLU A 191 9.15 -5.81 -15.32
N VAL A 192 8.69 -6.04 -14.09
CA VAL A 192 9.41 -5.65 -12.87
C VAL A 192 10.71 -6.43 -12.72
N LYS A 193 10.71 -7.73 -13.01
CA LYS A 193 11.93 -8.56 -12.98
C LYS A 193 12.94 -8.04 -13.98
N GLU A 194 12.51 -7.79 -15.22
CA GLU A 194 13.37 -7.23 -16.27
C GLU A 194 13.88 -5.82 -15.92
N TYR A 195 13.04 -4.97 -15.34
CA TYR A 195 13.44 -3.64 -14.88
C TYR A 195 14.50 -3.73 -13.77
N HIS A 196 14.31 -4.64 -12.81
CA HIS A 196 15.27 -4.83 -11.72
C HIS A 196 16.61 -5.37 -12.23
N GLU A 197 16.59 -6.33 -13.17
CA GLU A 197 17.79 -6.86 -13.83
C GLU A 197 18.50 -5.81 -14.70
N ARG A 198 17.76 -4.96 -15.41
CA ARG A 198 18.34 -3.89 -16.22
C ARG A 198 18.96 -2.80 -15.35
N ASN A 199 18.32 -2.47 -14.23
CA ASN A 199 18.83 -1.47 -13.30
C ASN A 199 20.06 -1.98 -12.53
N SER A 200 20.09 -3.27 -12.14
CA SER A 200 21.27 -3.87 -11.50
C SER A 200 22.47 -3.95 -12.45
N LYS A 201 22.25 -4.29 -13.74
CA LYS A 201 23.29 -4.27 -14.77
C LYS A 201 23.81 -2.84 -15.07
N SER A 202 22.92 -1.85 -15.06
CA SER A 202 23.29 -0.45 -15.30
C SER A 202 24.13 0.14 -14.16
N GLN A 203 23.86 -0.23 -12.89
CA GLN A 203 24.69 0.21 -11.76
C GLN A 203 26.07 -0.45 -11.74
N GLY A 204 26.19 -1.70 -12.20
CA GLY A 204 27.48 -2.39 -12.35
C GLY A 204 28.37 -1.79 -13.45
N ASN A 205 27.78 -1.33 -14.56
CA ASN A 205 28.54 -0.73 -15.66
C ASN A 205 29.05 0.68 -15.30
N VAL A 206 28.24 1.48 -14.60
CA VAL A 206 28.65 2.83 -14.14
C VAL A 206 29.79 2.76 -13.13
N THR A 207 29.82 1.77 -12.23
CA THR A 207 30.93 1.64 -11.27
C THR A 207 32.23 1.19 -11.92
N GLN A 208 32.17 0.35 -12.96
CA GLN A 208 33.34 -0.12 -13.69
C GLN A 208 33.94 0.96 -14.60
N GLU A 209 33.09 1.80 -15.20
CA GLU A 209 33.51 2.93 -16.05
C GLU A 209 34.12 4.08 -15.21
N VAL A 210 33.58 4.37 -14.03
CA VAL A 210 34.14 5.38 -13.10
C VAL A 210 35.44 4.89 -12.45
N GLN A 211 35.58 3.59 -12.15
CA GLN A 211 36.87 3.02 -11.71
C GLN A 211 37.93 3.03 -12.82
N SER A 212 37.53 2.81 -14.09
CA SER A 212 38.44 2.88 -15.23
C SER A 212 38.92 4.32 -15.52
N MET A 213 38.08 5.34 -15.29
CA MET A 213 38.48 6.75 -15.39
C MET A 213 39.46 7.17 -14.29
N MET A 214 39.16 6.84 -13.02
CA MET A 214 40.04 7.21 -11.90
C MET A 214 41.41 6.50 -11.96
N GLY A 215 41.47 5.28 -12.49
CA GLY A 215 42.73 4.56 -12.71
C GLY A 215 43.62 5.20 -13.79
N LYS A 216 43.03 5.82 -14.83
CA LYS A 216 43.78 6.48 -15.90
C LYS A 216 44.34 7.84 -15.49
N GLU A 217 43.61 8.61 -14.68
CA GLU A 217 44.11 9.87 -14.12
C GLU A 217 45.24 9.65 -13.11
N ALA A 218 45.16 8.61 -12.28
CA ALA A 218 46.23 8.26 -11.35
C ALA A 218 47.53 7.86 -12.08
N GLN A 219 47.42 7.11 -13.17
CA GLN A 219 48.59 6.72 -13.97
C GLN A 219 49.22 7.92 -14.71
N SER A 220 48.41 8.83 -15.24
CA SER A 220 48.89 10.06 -15.88
C SER A 220 49.60 11.01 -14.91
N ALA A 221 49.18 11.05 -13.64
CA ALA A 221 49.82 11.87 -12.61
C ALA A 221 51.17 11.28 -12.16
N VAL A 222 51.27 9.95 -12.10
CA VAL A 222 52.53 9.25 -11.75
C VAL A 222 53.55 9.37 -12.88
N ASP A 223 53.13 9.26 -14.15
CA ASP A 223 54.03 9.41 -15.31
C ASP A 223 54.54 10.86 -15.46
N ALA A 224 53.73 11.86 -15.10
CA ALA A 224 54.14 13.27 -15.09
C ALA A 224 55.18 13.58 -14.00
N LEU A 225 55.15 12.87 -12.87
CA LEU A 225 56.12 13.00 -11.77
C LEU A 225 57.43 12.23 -12.02
N MET A 226 57.44 11.28 -12.95
CA MET A 226 58.61 10.48 -13.33
C MET A 226 59.40 11.04 -14.53
N MET A 227 58.93 12.11 -15.18
CA MET A 227 59.64 12.75 -16.29
C MET A 227 60.45 14.00 -15.90
N ASP A 228 60.40 14.44 -14.63
CA ASP A 228 61.09 15.63 -14.12
C ASP A 228 62.30 15.33 -13.21
N THR A 229 62.86 14.12 -13.28
CA THR A 229 64.13 13.73 -12.63
C THR A 229 65.14 13.20 -13.64
#